data_AF-A0A4Q6AAF2-F1
#
_entry.id   AF-A0A4Q6AAF2-F1
#
_cell.length_a   1.000
_cell.length_b   1.000
_cell.length_c   1.000
_cell.angle_alpha   90.00
_cell.angle_beta   90.00
_cell.angle_gamma   90.00
#
_symmetry.space_group_name_H-M   'P 1'
#
loop_
_entity.id
_entity.type
_entity.pdbx_description
1 polymer ?
#
loop_
_entity_poly.entity_id
_entity_poly.type
_entity_poly.pdbx_seq_one_letter_code
_entity_poly.pdbx_strand_id
1 'polypeptide(L)'
;DAALTPIGKPYVEVVATAKTDLQEGATLDGIGHYMTYGLCENAETRAKENLLPIGIAEGCVLKRSVPKDQVLTYDDVILPEGRLVDQLRKEQDLYFTMPISVTKEVSSLQA
;
A
#
# COMPACT_ATOMS: atom_id res chain seq x y z
N ASP A 1 31.37 4.11 5.17
CA ASP A 1 30.46 3.87 6.31
C ASP A 1 29.19 4.66 6.07
N ALA A 2 28.02 4.11 6.43
CA ALA A 2 26.74 4.77 6.19
C ALA A 2 26.40 5.70 7.37
N ALA A 3 26.02 6.94 7.07
CA ALA A 3 25.60 7.90 8.11
C ALA A 3 24.27 7.50 8.78
N LEU A 4 23.39 6.81 8.06
CA LEU A 4 22.14 6.26 8.57
C LEU A 4 21.76 5.00 7.77
N THR A 5 21.39 3.93 8.47
CA THR A 5 20.88 2.69 7.87
C THR A 5 19.80 2.08 8.78
N PRO A 6 18.76 1.45 8.23
CA PRO A 6 17.84 0.64 9.03
C PRO A 6 18.60 -0.47 9.76
N ILE A 7 18.21 -0.73 11.02
CA ILE A 7 18.83 -1.77 11.87
C ILE A 7 18.38 -3.19 11.52
N GLY A 8 17.33 -3.35 10.71
CA GLY A 8 16.69 -4.63 10.43
C GLY A 8 15.30 -4.43 9.82
N LYS A 9 14.30 -5.20 10.31
CA LYS A 9 12.92 -5.11 9.85
C LYS A 9 12.31 -3.72 10.13
N PRO A 10 11.29 -3.28 9.35
CA PRO A 10 10.52 -2.10 9.70
C PRO A 10 9.74 -2.28 11.01
N TYR A 11 9.67 -1.21 11.80
CA TYR A 11 8.79 -1.12 12.99
C TYR A 11 7.62 -0.17 12.76
N VAL A 12 7.82 0.84 11.90
CA VAL A 12 6.81 1.82 11.51
C VAL A 12 6.72 1.81 9.98
N GLU A 13 5.51 1.97 9.49
CA GLU A 13 5.16 2.18 8.10
C GLU A 13 4.49 3.55 7.95
N VAL A 14 4.57 4.13 6.76
CA VAL A 14 3.78 5.31 6.42
C VAL A 14 2.69 4.87 5.46
N VAL A 15 1.45 4.84 5.92
CA VAL A 15 0.29 4.39 5.15
C VAL A 15 -0.37 5.56 4.42
N ALA A 16 -1.02 5.27 3.30
CA ALA A 16 -1.77 6.24 2.52
C ALA A 16 -3.15 6.46 3.15
N THR A 17 -3.46 7.71 3.49
CA THR A 17 -4.77 8.12 4.01
C THR A 17 -5.42 9.11 3.05
N ALA A 18 -6.71 8.93 2.78
CA ALA A 18 -7.47 9.79 1.89
C ALA A 18 -7.52 11.22 2.45
N LYS A 19 -7.04 12.21 1.69
CA LYS A 19 -7.04 13.63 2.08
C LYS A 19 -8.35 14.33 1.76
N THR A 20 -9.07 13.79 0.79
CA THR A 20 -10.41 14.19 0.33
C THR A 20 -11.24 12.94 0.09
N ASP A 21 -12.53 13.10 -0.20
CA ASP A 21 -13.32 11.98 -0.72
C ASP A 21 -12.77 11.58 -2.08
N LEU A 22 -12.40 10.31 -2.22
CA LEU A 22 -11.84 9.73 -3.43
C LEU A 22 -12.90 8.92 -4.16
N GLN A 23 -12.93 9.03 -5.48
CA GLN A 23 -13.94 8.37 -6.31
C GLN A 23 -13.39 7.08 -6.93
N GLU A 24 -14.26 6.08 -7.05
CA GLU A 24 -13.97 4.87 -7.83
C GLU A 24 -13.45 5.21 -9.24
N GLY A 25 -12.46 4.44 -9.70
CA GLY A 25 -11.83 4.62 -11.01
C GLY A 25 -10.80 5.75 -11.06
N ALA A 26 -10.70 6.62 -10.05
CA ALA A 26 -9.67 7.65 -10.03
C ALA A 26 -8.26 7.04 -9.85
N THR A 27 -7.28 7.63 -10.53
CA THR A 27 -5.86 7.31 -10.35
C THR A 27 -5.30 8.18 -9.22
N LEU A 28 -4.70 7.56 -8.21
CA LEU A 28 -4.08 8.26 -7.09
C LEU A 28 -2.88 9.10 -7.58
N ASP A 29 -2.86 10.38 -7.17
CA ASP A 29 -1.74 11.29 -7.44
C ASP A 29 -0.50 10.96 -6.58
N GLY A 30 0.59 11.69 -6.82
CA GLY A 30 1.86 11.50 -6.12
C GLY A 30 1.90 12.11 -4.71
N ILE A 31 2.97 11.82 -3.99
CA ILE A 31 3.23 12.40 -2.66
C ILE A 31 3.36 13.93 -2.76
N GLY A 32 2.68 14.65 -1.87
CA GLY A 32 2.70 16.12 -1.82
C GLY A 32 1.57 16.80 -2.60
N HIS A 33 0.72 16.03 -3.27
CA HIS A 33 -0.44 16.54 -3.99
C HIS A 33 -1.72 16.55 -3.12
N TYR A 34 -2.87 16.14 -3.69
CA TYR A 34 -4.20 16.45 -3.17
C TYR A 34 -4.99 15.24 -2.72
N MET A 35 -4.71 14.03 -3.20
CA MET A 35 -5.56 12.87 -2.90
C MET A 35 -5.19 12.14 -1.62
N THR A 36 -3.90 12.11 -1.25
CA THR A 36 -3.46 11.36 -0.06
C THR A 36 -2.50 12.16 0.83
N TYR A 37 -2.43 11.75 2.10
CA TYR A 37 -1.38 12.13 3.03
C TYR A 37 -0.87 10.90 3.79
N GLY A 38 0.35 11.00 4.34
CA GLY A 38 0.99 9.90 5.05
C GLY A 38 0.63 9.90 6.54
N LEU A 39 0.33 8.72 7.08
CA LEU A 39 0.16 8.51 8.52
C LEU A 39 1.09 7.40 9.00
N CYS A 40 1.76 7.61 10.13
CA CYS A 40 2.57 6.57 10.74
C CYS A 40 1.68 5.48 11.36
N GLU A 41 1.98 4.22 11.06
CA GLU A 41 1.34 3.05 11.65
C GLU A 41 2.40 2.00 11.99
N ASN A 42 2.11 1.14 12.97
CA ASN A 42 2.97 0.00 13.28
C ASN A 42 3.05 -0.95 12.08
N ALA A 43 4.26 -1.43 11.79
CA ALA A 43 4.48 -2.33 10.65
C ALA A 43 3.64 -3.62 10.75
N GLU A 44 3.39 -4.10 11.97
CA GLU A 44 2.54 -5.26 12.24
C GLU A 44 1.06 -4.99 11.90
N THR A 45 0.53 -3.83 12.28
CA THR A 45 -0.83 -3.41 11.91
C THR A 45 -0.96 -3.27 10.39
N ARG A 46 0.01 -2.61 9.73
CA ARG A 46 0.05 -2.48 8.26
C ARG A 46 -0.09 -3.84 7.59
N ALA A 47 0.69 -4.81 8.03
CA ALA A 47 0.70 -6.16 7.46
C ALA A 47 -0.62 -6.91 7.72
N LYS A 48 -1.09 -6.88 8.98
CA LYS A 48 -2.33 -7.56 9.41
C LYS A 48 -3.58 -7.00 8.74
N GLU A 49 -3.67 -5.69 8.59
CA GLU A 49 -4.83 -4.99 8.04
C GLU A 49 -4.69 -4.67 6.54
N ASN A 50 -3.61 -5.17 5.91
CA ASN A 50 -3.37 -5.01 4.48
C ASN A 50 -3.33 -3.53 4.03
N LEU A 51 -2.84 -2.63 4.89
CA LEU A 51 -2.83 -1.19 4.64
C LEU A 51 -1.86 -0.84 3.51
N LEU A 52 -2.26 0.08 2.65
CA LEU A 52 -1.49 0.52 1.49
C LEU A 52 -0.38 1.50 1.92
N PRO A 53 0.91 1.18 1.74
CA PRO A 53 1.99 2.10 2.03
C PRO A 53 1.96 3.31 1.09
N ILE A 54 2.22 4.51 1.59
CA ILE A 54 2.15 5.73 0.77
C ILE A 54 3.13 5.73 -0.40
N GLY A 55 4.31 5.12 -0.24
CA GLY A 55 5.28 4.96 -1.32
C GLY A 55 4.85 4.00 -2.44
N ILE A 56 3.75 3.27 -2.24
CA ILE A 56 3.16 2.35 -3.23
C ILE A 56 1.94 2.98 -3.91
N ALA A 57 1.29 3.96 -3.27
CA ALA A 57 -0.02 4.45 -3.67
C ALA A 57 -0.04 5.20 -5.02
N GLU A 58 1.04 5.90 -5.39
CA GLU A 58 1.07 6.72 -6.60
C GLU A 58 0.77 5.89 -7.87
N GLY A 59 -0.19 6.35 -8.68
CA GLY A 59 -0.59 5.68 -9.91
C GLY A 59 -1.53 4.50 -9.74
N CYS A 60 -1.83 4.08 -8.51
CA CYS A 60 -2.87 3.08 -8.25
C CYS A 60 -4.25 3.58 -8.68
N VAL A 61 -5.08 2.70 -9.21
CA VAL A 61 -6.47 3.02 -9.61
C VAL A 61 -7.43 2.54 -8.52
N LEU A 62 -8.33 3.41 -8.05
CA LEU A 62 -9.31 3.05 -7.04
C LEU A 62 -10.36 2.07 -7.56
N LYS A 63 -10.56 0.97 -6.82
CA LYS A 63 -11.60 -0.05 -7.08
C LYS A 63 -12.97 0.33 -6.53
N ARG A 64 -13.00 1.28 -5.60
CA ARG A 64 -14.22 1.80 -4.96
C ARG A 64 -13.96 3.22 -4.45
N SER A 65 -15.01 3.97 -4.21
CA SER A 65 -14.88 5.26 -3.53
C SER A 65 -14.41 5.09 -2.09
N VAL A 66 -13.56 5.99 -1.62
CA VAL A 66 -12.97 6.00 -0.27
C VAL A 66 -13.24 7.38 0.35
N PRO A 67 -13.95 7.46 1.49
CA PRO A 67 -14.20 8.74 2.16
C PRO A 67 -12.92 9.36 2.68
N LYS A 68 -12.93 10.68 2.83
CA LYS A 68 -11.87 11.45 3.47
C LYS A 68 -11.49 10.86 4.84
N ASP A 69 -10.21 10.93 5.17
CA ASP A 69 -9.56 10.50 6.41
C ASP A 69 -9.59 8.98 6.65
N GLN A 70 -10.08 8.19 5.68
CA GLN A 70 -9.94 6.73 5.71
C GLN A 70 -8.55 6.30 5.19
N VAL A 71 -7.91 5.37 5.92
CA VAL A 71 -6.67 4.71 5.49
C VAL A 71 -6.99 3.73 4.36
N LEU A 72 -6.24 3.82 3.26
CA LEU A 72 -6.39 2.94 2.11
C LEU A 72 -5.75 1.57 2.40
N THR A 73 -6.34 0.52 1.83
CA THR A 73 -5.77 -0.84 1.81
C THR A 73 -5.41 -1.25 0.37
N TYR A 74 -4.66 -2.34 0.23
CA TYR A 74 -4.44 -2.95 -1.09
C TYR A 74 -5.76 -3.41 -1.74
N ASP A 75 -6.80 -3.70 -0.97
CA ASP A 75 -8.10 -4.12 -1.51
C ASP A 75 -8.87 -2.98 -2.17
N ASP A 76 -8.53 -1.74 -1.85
CA ASP A 76 -9.13 -0.52 -2.39
C ASP A 76 -8.57 -0.14 -3.76
N VAL A 77 -7.48 -0.75 -4.20
CA VAL A 77 -6.73 -0.30 -5.39
C VAL A 77 -6.34 -1.41 -6.35
N ILE A 78 -6.12 -1.03 -7.61
CA ILE A 78 -5.41 -1.80 -8.62
C ILE A 78 -4.01 -1.22 -8.75
N LEU A 79 -2.99 -2.06 -8.60
CA LEU A 79 -1.59 -1.67 -8.77
C LEU A 79 -1.26 -1.59 -10.27
N PRO A 80 -0.50 -0.57 -10.72
CA PRO A 80 0.07 -0.57 -12.06
C PRO A 80 1.02 -1.75 -12.24
N GLU A 81 0.96 -2.41 -13.39
CA GLU A 81 1.82 -3.57 -13.67
C GLU A 81 3.29 -3.18 -13.84
N GLY A 82 4.19 -4.08 -13.44
CA GLY A 82 5.61 -3.99 -13.77
C GLY A 82 6.42 -2.95 -12.98
N ARG A 83 5.86 -2.29 -11.95
CA ARG A 83 6.64 -1.33 -11.15
C ARG A 83 7.69 -2.03 -10.29
N LEU A 84 8.91 -1.52 -10.33
CA LEU A 84 10.02 -2.03 -9.51
C LEU A 84 9.73 -1.92 -8.01
N VAL A 85 9.05 -0.84 -7.59
CA VAL A 85 8.73 -0.62 -6.16
C VAL A 85 7.85 -1.73 -5.58
N ASP A 86 6.91 -2.26 -6.37
CA ASP A 86 6.02 -3.35 -5.94
C ASP A 86 6.79 -4.66 -5.77
N GLN A 87 7.73 -4.92 -6.68
CA GLN A 87 8.62 -6.10 -6.63
C GLN A 87 9.51 -6.03 -5.39
N LEU A 88 10.23 -4.92 -5.19
CA LEU A 88 11.12 -4.73 -4.04
C LEU A 88 10.37 -4.73 -2.71
N ARG A 89 9.15 -4.19 -2.67
CA ARG A 89 8.32 -4.24 -1.47
C ARG A 89 7.92 -5.67 -1.13
N LYS A 90 7.50 -6.45 -2.11
CA LYS A 90 7.19 -7.87 -1.93
C LYS A 90 8.42 -8.66 -1.45
N GLU A 91 9.59 -8.41 -2.02
CA GLU A 91 10.86 -9.00 -1.57
C GLU A 91 11.19 -8.63 -0.12
N GLN A 92 11.00 -7.36 0.26
CA GLN A 92 11.21 -6.90 1.63
C GLN A 92 10.25 -7.59 2.62
N ASP A 93 8.96 -7.71 2.28
CA ASP A 93 7.97 -8.36 3.13
C ASP A 93 8.29 -9.87 3.32
N LEU A 94 8.75 -10.54 2.26
CA LEU A 94 9.21 -11.93 2.30
C LEU A 94 10.49 -12.09 3.15
N TYR A 95 11.48 -11.21 2.95
CA TYR A 95 12.76 -11.27 3.65
C TYR A 95 12.59 -11.11 5.17
N PHE A 96 11.69 -10.24 5.60
CA PHE A 96 11.43 -9.99 7.03
C PHE A 96 10.29 -10.82 7.61
N THR A 97 9.73 -11.79 6.86
CA THR A 97 8.64 -12.68 7.29
C THR A 97 7.44 -11.95 7.91
N MET A 98 7.10 -10.78 7.36
CA MET A 98 5.89 -10.06 7.79
C MET A 98 4.66 -10.89 7.42
N PRO A 99 3.58 -10.93 8.22
CA PRO A 99 2.38 -11.67 7.85
C PRO A 99 1.78 -11.05 6.58
N ILE A 100 1.93 -11.71 5.43
CA ILE A 100 1.41 -11.26 4.15
C ILE A 100 -0.06 -11.66 4.06
N SER A 101 -0.95 -10.68 3.83
CA SER A 101 -2.31 -10.96 3.37
C SER A 101 -2.25 -11.43 1.92
N VAL A 102 -2.46 -12.73 1.68
CA VAL A 102 -2.52 -13.29 0.33
C VAL A 102 -3.87 -12.91 -0.29
N THR A 103 -3.84 -12.18 -1.41
CA THR A 103 -5.02 -11.89 -2.23
C THR A 103 -5.67 -13.21 -2.66
N LYS A 104 -6.98 -13.35 -2.45
CA LYS A 104 -7.77 -14.46 -3.03
C LYS A 104 -7.81 -14.28 -4.55
N GLU A 105 -6.98 -15.02 -5.27
CA GLU A 105 -7.19 -15.23 -6.70
C GLU A 105 -8.52 -15.97 -6.92
N VAL A 106 -9.29 -15.47 -7.88
CA VAL A 106 -10.60 -15.96 -8.26
C VAL A 106 -10.44 -17.33 -8.92
N SER A 107 -10.90 -18.38 -8.24
CA SER A 107 -11.14 -19.70 -8.84
C SER A 107 -12.38 -19.61 -9.74
N SER A 108 -12.19 -19.35 -11.03
CA SER A 108 -13.17 -19.71 -12.05
C SER A 108 -12.46 -20.13 -13.32
N LEU A 109 -11.94 -21.37 -13.31
CA LEU A 109 -11.73 -22.23 -14.48
C LEU A 109 -11.63 -23.67 -13.96
N GLN A 110 -12.78 -24.26 -13.64
CA GLN A 110 -13.00 -25.69 -13.83
C GLN A 110 -14.26 -25.84 -14.67
N ALA A 111 -14.16 -26.77 -15.62
CA ALA A 111 -15.01 -27.06 -16.77
C ALA A 111 -16.53 -27.08 -16.52
#